data_AF-A0A4R3S9C9-F1
#
_entry.id   AF-A0A4R3S9C9-F1
#
_cell.length_a   1.000
_cell.length_b   1.000
_cell.length_c   1.000
_cell.angle_alpha   90.00
_cell.angle_beta   90.00
_cell.angle_gamma   90.00
#
_symmetry.space_group_name_H-M   'P 1'
#
loop_
_entity.id
_entity.type
_entity.pdbx_description
1 polymer ?
#
loop_
_entity_poly.entity_id
_entity_poly.type
_entity_poly.pdbx_seq_one_letter_code
_entity_poly.pdbx_strand_id
1 'polypeptide(L)'
;MSWPHERLQVDGTPDYTKVWIPGGTKFVINGPLDVSALFDYLEVWNADGYDIAAVLDNARVKLFHDEACKPSSAVSRELPLRQWLMYEATSGSKRFCFYDARWYEMDQDYLSRIDDLVAGVFENQPLVQLDPWTDGLVDEDAYNKFLAEQLEGIVMDKKLVRTDMHRRGIEMCDVYVPGAALVHVKRADSSAQVSHLLAQGLVSADSLRRDEQARREFQERLRGLTGDAEGRSDWKQVIFGLARPRPIDAASLFSFSKVNLVRQVQYLRSFAIDVAIVHIPRSEGPAPDGS
;
A
#
# COMPACT_ATOMS: atom_id res chain seq x y z
N MET A 1 6.41 -2.61 -13.41
CA MET A 1 5.36 -1.59 -13.58
C MET A 1 4.46 -1.70 -12.35
N SER A 2 3.89 -0.61 -11.84
CA SER A 2 3.07 -0.55 -10.61
C SER A 2 1.98 0.51 -10.75
N TRP A 3 1.16 0.74 -9.73
CA TRP A 3 0.02 1.66 -9.78
C TRP A 3 0.23 2.88 -8.86
N PRO A 4 -0.22 4.12 -9.18
CA PRO A 4 0.05 5.29 -8.36
C PRO A 4 -0.92 5.37 -7.18
N HIS A 5 -0.65 4.57 -6.14
CA HIS A 5 -1.37 4.50 -4.86
C HIS A 5 -1.67 5.88 -4.24
N GLU A 6 -0.80 6.86 -4.46
CA GLU A 6 -0.97 8.25 -3.99
C GLU A 6 -2.22 8.96 -4.53
N ARG A 7 -2.75 8.54 -5.69
CA ARG A 7 -3.92 9.17 -6.32
C ARG A 7 -5.26 8.57 -5.93
N LEU A 8 -5.17 7.54 -5.11
CA LEU A 8 -6.22 6.59 -4.88
C LEU A 8 -6.55 6.69 -3.43
N GLN A 9 -7.56 7.51 -3.18
CA GLN A 9 -8.40 7.36 -2.01
C GLN A 9 -9.15 6.04 -2.18
N VAL A 10 -8.42 4.92 -2.10
CA VAL A 10 -8.95 3.57 -2.21
C VAL A 10 -9.00 3.05 -0.80
N ASP A 11 -10.22 2.91 -0.32
CA ASP A 11 -10.53 2.41 1.00
C ASP A 11 -10.52 0.87 0.91
N GLY A 12 -9.52 0.23 1.53
CA GLY A 12 -9.34 -1.23 1.48
C GLY A 12 -8.82 -1.77 0.14
N THR A 13 -8.65 -3.10 0.04
CA THR A 13 -8.28 -3.75 -1.23
C THR A 13 -9.53 -3.88 -2.11
N PRO A 14 -9.58 -3.34 -3.34
CA PRO A 14 -10.76 -3.44 -4.19
C PRO A 14 -10.98 -4.87 -4.69
N ASP A 15 -12.23 -5.32 -4.66
CA ASP A 15 -12.60 -6.66 -5.14
C ASP A 15 -12.78 -6.71 -6.66
N TYR A 16 -13.06 -5.57 -7.31
CA TYR A 16 -13.28 -5.50 -8.76
C TYR A 16 -12.76 -4.20 -9.38
N THR A 17 -12.25 -4.31 -10.61
CA THR A 17 -11.85 -3.19 -11.45
C THR A 17 -12.70 -3.14 -12.71
N LYS A 18 -13.34 -2.00 -12.97
CA LYS A 18 -14.07 -1.76 -14.22
C LYS A 18 -13.23 -0.92 -15.17
N VAL A 19 -13.10 -1.40 -16.40
CA VAL A 19 -12.41 -0.69 -17.49
C VAL A 19 -13.40 -0.36 -18.59
N TRP A 20 -13.41 0.91 -19.01
CA TRP A 20 -14.14 1.37 -20.18
C TRP A 20 -13.14 1.64 -21.29
N ILE A 21 -13.24 0.93 -22.41
CA ILE A 21 -12.38 1.14 -23.58
C ILE A 21 -13.14 1.91 -24.68
N PRO A 22 -12.44 2.48 -25.68
CA PRO A 22 -13.08 3.09 -26.84
C PRO A 22 -14.10 2.17 -27.52
N GLY A 23 -15.23 2.72 -27.94
CA GLY A 23 -16.34 1.95 -28.52
C GLY A 23 -17.42 1.52 -27.53
N GLY A 24 -17.25 1.82 -26.23
CA GLY A 24 -18.28 1.60 -25.21
C GLY A 24 -18.27 0.22 -24.55
N THR A 25 -17.36 -0.66 -24.96
CA THR A 25 -17.12 -1.96 -24.33
C THR A 25 -16.62 -1.78 -22.91
N LYS A 26 -17.16 -2.59 -21.99
CA LYS A 26 -16.86 -2.54 -20.56
C LYS A 26 -16.34 -3.90 -20.13
N PHE A 27 -15.21 -3.89 -19.44
CA PHE A 27 -14.63 -5.08 -18.83
C PHE A 27 -14.71 -4.95 -17.32
N VAL A 28 -15.06 -6.06 -16.65
CA VAL A 28 -14.99 -6.18 -15.20
C VAL A 28 -13.93 -7.22 -14.91
N ILE A 29 -12.97 -6.83 -14.09
CA ILE A 29 -11.77 -7.59 -13.73
C ILE A 29 -11.90 -7.89 -12.24
N ASN A 30 -11.59 -9.13 -11.85
CA ASN A 30 -11.55 -9.51 -10.44
C ASN A 30 -10.27 -8.98 -9.80
N GLY A 31 -10.43 -8.26 -8.70
CA GLY A 31 -9.34 -7.63 -7.95
C GLY A 31 -8.87 -6.29 -8.51
N PRO A 32 -7.82 -5.71 -7.90
CA PRO A 32 -7.15 -4.54 -8.45
C PRO A 32 -6.54 -4.88 -9.81
N LEU A 33 -6.60 -3.94 -10.76
CA LEU A 33 -5.89 -4.07 -12.03
C LEU A 33 -4.37 -4.03 -11.78
N ASP A 34 -3.79 -5.21 -11.63
CA ASP A 34 -2.35 -5.38 -11.67
C ASP A 34 -1.84 -5.33 -13.12
N VAL A 35 -0.54 -5.18 -13.26
CA VAL A 35 0.12 -5.00 -14.55
C VAL A 35 0.08 -6.27 -15.39
N SER A 36 0.27 -7.43 -14.77
CA SER A 36 0.29 -8.72 -15.48
C SER A 36 -1.10 -8.99 -16.06
N ALA A 37 -2.15 -8.81 -15.25
CA ALA A 37 -3.53 -8.88 -15.68
C ALA A 37 -3.81 -7.88 -16.80
N LEU A 38 -3.33 -6.63 -16.69
CA LEU A 38 -3.47 -5.66 -17.77
C LEU A 38 -2.82 -6.12 -19.07
N PHE A 39 -1.62 -6.70 -19.04
CA PHE A 39 -0.98 -7.24 -20.24
C PHE A 39 -1.82 -8.34 -20.88
N ASP A 40 -2.34 -9.28 -20.08
CA ASP A 40 -3.23 -10.33 -20.58
C ASP A 40 -4.47 -9.73 -21.26
N TYR A 41 -5.07 -8.70 -20.67
CA TYR A 41 -6.20 -7.99 -21.28
C TYR A 41 -5.81 -7.23 -22.54
N LEU A 42 -4.64 -6.59 -22.58
CA LEU A 42 -4.15 -5.90 -23.78
C LEU A 42 -3.88 -6.90 -24.92
N GLU A 43 -3.38 -8.10 -24.63
CA GLU A 43 -3.22 -9.16 -25.63
C GLU A 43 -4.56 -9.62 -26.18
N VAL A 44 -5.55 -9.86 -25.30
CA VAL A 44 -6.92 -10.20 -25.69
C VAL A 44 -7.54 -9.09 -26.56
N TRP A 45 -7.45 -7.83 -26.12
CA TRP A 45 -8.00 -6.71 -26.89
C TRP A 45 -7.28 -6.54 -28.23
N ASN A 46 -5.97 -6.78 -28.30
CA ASN A 46 -5.24 -6.73 -29.55
C ASN A 46 -5.69 -7.83 -30.51
N ALA A 47 -5.91 -9.04 -29.99
CA ALA A 47 -6.46 -10.16 -30.75
C ALA A 47 -7.89 -9.89 -31.26
N ASP A 48 -8.70 -9.18 -30.46
CA ASP A 48 -10.04 -8.70 -30.84
C ASP A 48 -10.02 -7.51 -31.83
N GLY A 49 -8.83 -7.05 -32.24
CA GLY A 49 -8.64 -6.02 -33.26
C GLY A 49 -8.68 -4.59 -32.73
N TYR A 50 -8.60 -4.38 -31.41
CA TYR A 50 -8.49 -3.03 -30.84
C TYR A 50 -7.09 -2.44 -31.07
N ASP A 51 -7.03 -1.16 -31.43
CA ASP A 51 -5.78 -0.39 -31.41
C ASP A 51 -5.37 -0.14 -29.95
N ILE A 52 -4.34 -0.84 -29.50
CA ILE A 52 -3.85 -0.78 -28.13
C ILE A 52 -3.36 0.61 -27.74
N ALA A 53 -2.76 1.36 -28.66
CA ALA A 53 -2.34 2.73 -28.36
C ALA A 53 -3.58 3.61 -28.08
N ALA A 54 -4.60 3.51 -28.93
CA ALA A 54 -5.86 4.22 -28.74
C ALA A 54 -6.58 3.78 -27.46
N VAL A 55 -6.54 2.49 -27.11
CA VAL A 55 -7.08 1.98 -25.84
C VAL A 55 -6.36 2.60 -24.66
N LEU A 56 -5.02 2.57 -24.62
CA LEU A 56 -4.25 3.13 -23.51
C LEU A 56 -4.55 4.63 -23.30
N ASP A 57 -4.69 5.40 -24.38
CA ASP A 57 -4.93 6.85 -24.31
C ASP A 57 -6.35 7.20 -23.85
N ASN A 58 -7.34 6.40 -24.22
CA ASN A 58 -8.74 6.75 -24.06
C ASN A 58 -9.47 5.93 -23.00
N ALA A 59 -8.93 4.78 -22.61
CA ALA A 59 -9.58 3.94 -21.62
C ALA A 59 -9.65 4.64 -20.26
N ARG A 60 -10.68 4.27 -19.51
CA ARG A 60 -10.95 4.75 -18.15
C ARG A 60 -11.04 3.55 -17.23
N VAL A 61 -10.65 3.74 -15.99
CA VAL A 61 -10.62 2.69 -14.97
C VAL A 61 -11.20 3.22 -13.67
N LYS A 62 -11.96 2.38 -12.97
CA LYS A 62 -12.56 2.67 -11.67
C LYS A 62 -12.72 1.39 -10.86
N LEU A 63 -12.53 1.50 -9.55
CA LEU A 63 -12.56 0.37 -8.62
C LEU A 63 -13.90 0.25 -7.89
N PHE A 64 -14.26 -0.98 -7.54
CA PHE A 64 -15.50 -1.35 -6.85
C PHE A 64 -15.28 -2.47 -5.82
N HIS A 65 -16.15 -2.55 -4.81
CA HIS A 65 -16.27 -3.70 -3.89
C HIS A 65 -17.32 -4.74 -4.33
N ASP A 66 -18.11 -4.44 -5.36
CA ASP A 66 -19.10 -5.39 -5.89
C ASP A 66 -18.91 -5.65 -7.38
N GLU A 67 -19.18 -6.90 -7.78
CA GLU A 67 -19.02 -7.38 -9.15
C GLU A 67 -19.91 -6.62 -10.14
N ALA A 68 -21.13 -6.26 -9.70
CA ALA A 68 -22.06 -5.48 -10.51
C ALA A 68 -21.59 -4.02 -10.73
N CYS A 69 -20.50 -3.61 -10.08
CA CYS A 69 -19.88 -2.30 -10.14
C CYS A 69 -20.91 -1.17 -9.93
N LYS A 70 -21.76 -1.30 -8.91
CA LYS A 70 -22.79 -0.30 -8.61
C LYS A 70 -22.13 1.02 -8.18
N PRO A 71 -22.71 2.19 -8.49
CA PRO A 71 -22.15 3.48 -8.07
C PRO A 71 -21.91 3.59 -6.56
N SER A 72 -22.73 2.91 -5.75
CA SER A 72 -22.63 2.87 -4.29
C SER A 72 -21.42 2.10 -3.74
N SER A 73 -20.85 1.16 -4.52
CA SER A 73 -19.67 0.38 -4.11
C SER A 73 -18.38 0.87 -4.76
N ALA A 74 -18.44 1.94 -5.55
CA ALA A 74 -17.25 2.53 -6.15
C ALA A 74 -16.28 2.95 -5.06
N VAL A 75 -15.03 2.50 -5.13
CA VAL A 75 -13.98 2.85 -4.15
C VAL A 75 -12.89 3.75 -4.72
N SER A 76 -12.95 4.10 -6.00
CA SER A 76 -12.11 5.15 -6.58
C SER A 76 -12.92 6.14 -7.41
N ARG A 77 -12.30 7.29 -7.69
CA ARG A 77 -12.69 8.10 -8.85
C ARG A 77 -12.36 7.36 -10.15
N GLU A 78 -13.06 7.73 -11.21
CA GLU A 78 -12.69 7.29 -12.57
C GLU A 78 -11.41 8.01 -13.00
N LEU A 79 -10.45 7.25 -13.54
CA LEU A 79 -9.16 7.77 -14.00
C LEU A 79 -8.83 7.22 -15.40
N PRO A 80 -8.09 7.97 -16.23
CA PRO A 80 -7.49 7.42 -17.44
C PRO A 80 -6.63 6.18 -17.15
N LEU A 81 -6.73 5.13 -17.97
CA LEU A 81 -5.89 3.92 -17.87
C LEU A 81 -4.40 4.28 -17.98
N ARG A 82 -4.05 5.29 -18.77
CA ARG A 82 -2.67 5.77 -18.86
C ARG A 82 -2.12 6.37 -17.56
N GLN A 83 -3.01 6.91 -16.71
CA GLN A 83 -2.65 7.36 -15.36
C GLN A 83 -2.63 6.21 -14.35
N TRP A 84 -3.06 5.01 -14.76
CA TRP A 84 -2.95 3.76 -14.01
C TRP A 84 -1.62 3.02 -14.25
N LEU A 85 -0.67 3.61 -14.96
CA LEU A 85 0.59 2.95 -15.26
C LEU A 85 1.76 3.69 -14.61
N MET A 86 2.59 2.95 -13.89
CA MET A 86 3.92 3.37 -13.48
C MET A 86 4.94 2.41 -14.07
N TYR A 87 5.87 2.88 -14.90
CA TYR A 87 6.87 2.03 -15.55
C TYR A 87 8.25 2.66 -15.49
N GLU A 88 9.28 1.83 -15.38
CA GLU A 88 10.68 2.29 -15.40
C GLU A 88 11.42 1.62 -16.54
N ALA A 89 12.14 2.43 -17.29
CA ALA A 89 12.99 2.00 -18.39
C ALA A 89 14.37 2.62 -18.23
N THR A 90 15.39 1.88 -18.63
CA THR A 90 16.74 2.42 -18.76
C THR A 90 17.09 2.50 -20.24
N SER A 91 17.58 3.65 -20.70
CA SER A 91 18.06 3.84 -22.06
C SER A 91 19.43 4.51 -22.03
N GLY A 92 20.47 3.76 -22.43
CA GLY A 92 21.86 4.14 -22.21
C GLY A 92 22.17 4.22 -20.71
N SER A 93 22.72 5.35 -20.26
CA SER A 93 22.93 5.62 -18.84
C SER A 93 21.71 6.23 -18.15
N LYS A 94 20.72 6.72 -18.89
CA LYS A 94 19.59 7.48 -18.33
C LYS A 94 18.48 6.55 -17.88
N ARG A 95 17.91 6.85 -16.70
CA ARG A 95 16.71 6.18 -16.19
C ARG A 95 15.49 7.06 -16.48
N PHE A 96 14.47 6.46 -17.07
CA PHE A 96 13.20 7.11 -17.39
C PHE A 96 12.11 6.44 -16.59
N CYS A 97 11.20 7.25 -16.05
CA CYS A 97 10.01 6.74 -15.41
C CYS A 97 8.75 7.33 -16.04
N PHE A 98 7.82 6.44 -16.38
CA PHE A 98 6.47 6.78 -16.75
C PHE A 98 5.59 6.82 -15.50
N TYR A 99 4.96 7.96 -15.22
CA TYR A 99 4.04 8.15 -14.10
C TYR A 99 3.05 9.26 -14.47
N ASP A 100 1.80 9.14 -14.02
CA ASP A 100 0.75 10.13 -14.33
C ASP A 100 0.66 10.48 -15.84
N ALA A 101 0.69 9.45 -16.68
CA ALA A 101 0.66 9.61 -18.13
C ALA A 101 1.80 10.49 -18.71
N ARG A 102 2.93 10.63 -17.99
CA ARG A 102 4.09 11.43 -18.42
C ARG A 102 5.39 10.66 -18.23
N TRP A 103 6.34 10.90 -19.12
CA TRP A 103 7.70 10.44 -18.97
C TRP A 103 8.54 11.49 -18.26
N TYR A 104 9.31 11.04 -17.28
CA TYR A 104 10.28 11.83 -16.55
C TYR A 104 11.66 11.20 -16.77
N GLU A 105 12.62 12.02 -17.21
CA GLU A 105 14.04 11.65 -17.11
C GLU A 105 14.48 11.88 -15.66
N MET A 106 15.08 10.86 -15.06
CA MET A 106 15.55 10.94 -13.69
C MET A 106 17.04 11.32 -13.66
N ASP A 107 17.34 12.37 -12.89
CA ASP A 107 18.70 12.75 -12.58
C ASP A 107 19.40 11.66 -11.77
N GLN A 108 20.58 11.21 -12.23
CA GLN A 108 21.29 10.07 -11.64
C GLN A 108 21.80 10.38 -10.24
N ASP A 109 22.32 11.58 -10.00
CA ASP A 109 22.86 11.98 -8.70
C ASP A 109 21.73 12.08 -7.68
N TYR A 110 20.58 12.62 -8.10
CA TYR A 110 19.37 12.63 -7.30
C TYR A 110 18.91 11.20 -6.95
N LEU A 111 18.87 10.30 -7.94
CA LEU A 111 18.49 8.91 -7.70
C LEU A 111 19.42 8.19 -6.72
N SER A 112 20.73 8.37 -6.85
CA SER A 112 21.70 7.78 -5.94
C SER A 112 21.46 8.24 -4.50
N ARG A 113 21.21 9.54 -4.30
CA ARG A 113 20.88 10.08 -2.95
C ARG A 113 19.57 9.51 -2.41
N ILE A 114 18.58 9.31 -3.26
CA ILE A 114 17.32 8.68 -2.87
C ILE A 114 17.56 7.22 -2.49
N ASP A 115 18.36 6.48 -3.25
CA ASP A 115 18.71 5.09 -2.94
C ASP A 115 19.41 4.98 -1.57
N ASP A 116 20.38 5.86 -1.27
CA ASP A 116 21.06 5.91 0.03
C ASP A 116 20.08 6.21 1.18
N LEU A 117 19.19 7.18 0.99
CA LEU A 117 18.18 7.55 1.98
C LEU A 117 17.19 6.41 2.24
N VAL A 118 16.78 5.69 1.20
CA VAL A 118 15.91 4.52 1.33
C VAL A 118 16.64 3.39 2.04
N ALA A 119 17.90 3.12 1.70
CA ALA A 119 18.72 2.12 2.40
C ALA A 119 18.75 2.39 3.92
N GLY A 120 18.96 3.65 4.32
CA GLY A 120 18.88 4.04 5.73
C GLY A 120 17.52 3.78 6.40
N VAL A 121 16.40 3.82 5.66
CA VAL A 121 15.08 3.44 6.21
C VAL A 121 14.98 1.93 6.43
N PHE A 122 15.62 1.12 5.59
CA PHE A 122 15.68 -0.33 5.77
C PHE A 122 16.59 -0.77 6.93
N GLU A 123 17.54 0.08 7.33
CA GLU A 123 18.43 -0.16 8.47
C GLU A 123 17.81 0.25 9.82
N ASN A 124 16.73 1.05 9.79
CA ASN A 124 16.06 1.52 10.99
C ASN A 124 15.51 0.36 11.84
N GLN A 125 15.85 0.40 13.13
CA GLN A 125 15.40 -0.62 14.08
C GLN A 125 13.93 -0.39 14.48
N PRO A 126 13.10 -1.43 14.50
CA PRO A 126 11.73 -1.30 14.96
C PRO A 126 11.69 -1.17 16.49
N LEU A 127 10.79 -0.34 17.01
CA LEU A 127 10.56 -0.15 18.46
C LEU A 127 9.89 -1.37 19.10
N VAL A 128 9.26 -2.22 18.28
CA VAL A 128 8.63 -3.48 18.69
C VAL A 128 9.08 -4.59 17.76
N GLN A 129 9.24 -5.80 18.30
CA GLN A 129 9.64 -6.95 17.51
C GLN A 129 8.41 -7.59 16.86
N LEU A 130 8.46 -7.86 15.55
CA LEU A 130 7.41 -8.59 14.86
C LEU A 130 7.75 -10.06 14.80
N ASP A 131 6.94 -10.90 15.44
CA ASP A 131 7.17 -12.34 15.47
C ASP A 131 6.90 -13.00 14.10
N PRO A 132 7.55 -14.15 13.79
CA PRO A 132 7.38 -14.83 12.51
C PRO A 132 5.92 -15.18 12.20
N TRP A 133 5.55 -15.06 10.92
CA TRP A 133 4.23 -15.48 10.46
C TRP A 133 4.25 -16.96 10.09
N THR A 134 3.81 -17.78 11.04
CA THR A 134 3.80 -19.25 10.90
C THR A 134 2.53 -19.76 10.22
N ASP A 135 2.57 -21.00 9.70
CA ASP A 135 1.46 -21.63 8.97
C ASP A 135 0.19 -21.81 9.82
N GLY A 136 0.30 -21.81 11.15
CA GLY A 136 -0.86 -21.83 12.05
C GLY A 136 -1.69 -20.53 12.00
N LEU A 137 -1.13 -19.45 11.46
CA LEU A 137 -1.79 -18.16 11.28
C LEU A 137 -2.29 -18.07 9.84
N VAL A 138 -3.52 -18.55 9.64
CA VAL A 138 -4.12 -18.83 8.32
C VAL A 138 -4.17 -17.59 7.40
N ASP A 139 -4.48 -16.42 7.95
CA ASP A 139 -4.68 -15.17 7.21
C ASP A 139 -4.17 -13.95 7.99
N GLU A 140 -4.30 -12.76 7.37
CA GLU A 140 -3.81 -11.50 7.95
C GLU A 140 -4.56 -11.15 9.25
N ASP A 141 -5.84 -11.48 9.34
CA ASP A 141 -6.66 -11.27 10.54
C ASP A 141 -6.16 -12.11 11.74
N ALA A 142 -5.84 -13.39 11.50
CA ALA A 142 -5.25 -14.27 12.51
C ALA A 142 -3.89 -13.76 12.98
N TYR A 143 -3.03 -13.31 12.05
CA TYR A 143 -1.72 -12.76 12.39
C TYR A 143 -1.83 -11.45 13.18
N ASN A 144 -2.72 -10.54 12.78
CA ASN A 144 -2.92 -9.27 13.48
C ASN A 144 -3.40 -9.48 14.93
N LYS A 145 -4.28 -10.45 15.18
CA LYS A 145 -4.72 -10.81 16.53
C LYS A 145 -3.58 -11.38 17.37
N PHE A 146 -2.82 -12.31 16.80
CA PHE A 146 -1.64 -12.88 17.46
C PHE A 146 -0.61 -11.79 17.82
N LEU A 147 -0.30 -10.91 16.86
CA LEU A 147 0.65 -9.83 17.05
C LEU A 147 0.17 -8.82 18.10
N ALA A 148 -1.11 -8.46 18.09
CA ALA A 148 -1.69 -7.58 19.10
C ALA A 148 -1.60 -8.19 20.52
N GLU A 149 -1.78 -9.50 20.67
CA GLU A 149 -1.61 -10.17 21.96
C GLU A 149 -0.15 -10.12 22.43
N GLN A 150 0.82 -10.39 21.56
CA GLN A 150 2.25 -10.38 21.91
C GLN A 150 2.77 -8.97 22.26
N LEU A 151 2.23 -7.94 21.61
CA LEU A 151 2.70 -6.56 21.76
C LEU A 151 1.87 -5.73 22.75
N GLU A 152 0.91 -6.34 23.46
CA GLU A 152 -0.10 -5.61 24.24
C GLU A 152 -0.79 -4.50 23.41
N GLY A 153 -0.96 -4.80 22.12
CA GLY A 153 -1.50 -3.90 21.11
C GLY A 153 -3.00 -4.06 20.92
N ILE A 154 -3.54 -3.24 20.02
CA ILE A 154 -4.96 -3.17 19.70
C ILE A 154 -5.13 -3.43 18.21
N VAL A 155 -5.91 -4.45 17.86
CA VAL A 155 -6.25 -4.75 16.47
C VAL A 155 -7.13 -3.63 15.92
N MET A 156 -6.61 -2.95 14.89
CA MET A 156 -7.26 -1.85 14.18
C MET A 156 -7.62 -2.20 12.73
N ASP A 157 -7.27 -3.41 12.27
CA ASP A 157 -7.69 -3.96 10.99
C ASP A 157 -9.21 -3.80 10.78
N LYS A 158 -9.58 -3.26 9.61
CA LYS A 158 -10.96 -2.95 9.19
C LYS A 158 -11.68 -1.92 10.08
N LYS A 159 -11.00 -1.25 11.01
CA LYS A 159 -11.58 -0.21 11.89
C LYS A 159 -11.40 1.19 11.29
N LEU A 160 -11.99 1.41 10.11
CA LEU A 160 -11.87 2.63 9.31
C LEU A 160 -12.24 3.94 10.04
N VAL A 161 -11.32 4.90 10.11
CA VAL A 161 -11.57 6.27 10.60
C VAL A 161 -12.15 7.13 9.48
N ARG A 162 -13.30 7.77 9.72
CA ARG A 162 -13.97 8.60 8.71
C ARG A 162 -13.82 10.08 9.01
N THR A 163 -13.40 10.85 8.02
CA THR A 163 -13.27 12.30 8.13
C THR A 163 -13.89 13.00 6.93
N ASP A 164 -14.01 14.33 6.96
CA ASP A 164 -14.51 15.11 5.84
C ASP A 164 -13.61 14.96 4.59
N MET A 165 -12.31 14.79 4.82
CA MET A 165 -11.30 14.49 3.80
C MET A 165 -11.33 13.02 3.35
N HIS A 166 -11.70 12.11 4.25
CA HIS A 166 -11.77 10.66 4.03
C HIS A 166 -13.18 10.13 4.34
N ARG A 167 -14.17 10.56 3.53
CA ARG A 167 -15.60 10.29 3.80
C ARG A 167 -15.98 8.81 3.85
N ARG A 168 -15.24 7.97 3.14
CA ARG A 168 -15.46 6.52 3.07
C ARG A 168 -14.75 5.77 4.19
N GLY A 169 -13.65 6.35 4.67
CA GLY A 169 -12.92 5.94 5.84
C GLY A 169 -11.57 5.35 5.48
N ILE A 170 -10.56 5.71 6.26
CA ILE A 170 -9.18 5.29 6.08
C ILE A 170 -8.78 4.35 7.21
N GLU A 171 -8.10 3.28 6.84
CA GLU A 171 -7.49 2.36 7.80
C GLU A 171 -6.21 2.97 8.37
N MET A 172 -6.17 3.12 9.70
CA MET A 172 -5.07 3.81 10.37
C MET A 172 -3.82 2.94 10.48
N CYS A 173 -4.00 1.68 10.85
CA CYS A 173 -3.00 0.64 11.01
C CYS A 173 -3.70 -0.70 11.20
N ASP A 174 -2.95 -1.79 11.06
CA ASP A 174 -3.46 -3.14 11.34
C ASP A 174 -3.43 -3.43 12.84
N VAL A 175 -2.34 -3.06 13.50
CA VAL A 175 -2.16 -3.13 14.95
C VAL A 175 -1.59 -1.81 15.47
N TYR A 176 -2.26 -1.23 16.46
CA TYR A 176 -1.75 -0.07 17.20
C TYR A 176 -1.09 -0.54 18.48
N VAL A 177 0.16 -0.15 18.71
CA VAL A 177 0.88 -0.42 19.96
C VAL A 177 1.01 0.89 20.75
N PRO A 178 0.29 1.04 21.87
CA PRO A 178 0.25 2.28 22.64
C PRO A 178 1.63 2.84 23.00
N GLY A 179 1.86 4.12 22.72
CA GLY A 179 3.12 4.82 23.00
C GLY A 179 4.30 4.43 22.10
N ALA A 180 4.14 3.42 21.25
CA ALA A 180 5.21 2.86 20.44
C ALA A 180 4.97 3.07 18.95
N ALA A 181 3.99 2.39 18.35
CA ALA A 181 3.95 2.26 16.89
C ALA A 181 2.56 2.09 16.27
N LEU A 182 2.46 2.54 15.01
CA LEU A 182 1.44 2.10 14.05
C LEU A 182 2.03 0.97 13.21
N VAL A 183 1.52 -0.24 13.37
CA VAL A 183 2.03 -1.42 12.66
C VAL A 183 1.12 -1.75 11.48
N HIS A 184 1.75 -1.90 10.31
CA HIS A 184 1.11 -2.33 9.08
C HIS A 184 1.75 -3.63 8.60
N VAL A 185 0.98 -4.67 8.34
CA VAL A 185 1.46 -6.00 7.97
C VAL A 185 0.80 -6.44 6.68
N LYS A 186 1.59 -7.01 5.76
CA LYS A 186 1.07 -7.59 4.52
C LYS A 186 1.84 -8.83 4.11
N ARG A 187 1.13 -9.82 3.56
CA ARG A 187 1.75 -10.80 2.65
C ARG A 187 2.11 -10.09 1.34
N ALA A 188 3.39 -9.76 1.18
CA ALA A 188 3.88 -8.93 0.08
C ALA A 188 4.82 -9.73 -0.82
N ASP A 189 4.24 -10.48 -1.75
CA ASP A 189 4.96 -11.32 -2.71
C ASP A 189 5.53 -10.52 -3.90
N SER A 190 5.15 -9.25 -4.06
CA SER A 190 5.64 -8.36 -5.13
C SER A 190 6.06 -6.96 -4.64
N SER A 191 7.00 -6.31 -5.34
CA SER A 191 7.39 -4.92 -5.06
C SER A 191 6.22 -3.92 -5.18
N ALA A 192 5.20 -4.24 -5.98
CA ALA A 192 3.99 -3.44 -6.10
C ALA A 192 3.16 -3.50 -4.80
N GLN A 193 2.96 -4.68 -4.22
CA GLN A 193 2.29 -4.83 -2.92
C GLN A 193 3.05 -4.14 -1.78
N VAL A 194 4.39 -4.22 -1.78
CA VAL A 194 5.21 -3.48 -0.80
C VAL A 194 5.01 -1.97 -0.96
N SER A 195 5.10 -1.47 -2.19
CA SER A 195 4.87 -0.05 -2.47
C SER A 195 3.47 0.41 -2.07
N HIS A 196 2.46 -0.47 -2.20
CA HIS A 196 1.11 -0.21 -1.76
C HIS A 196 1.01 -0.06 -0.24
N LEU A 197 1.57 -1.02 0.50
CA LEU A 197 1.54 -1.00 1.96
C LEU A 197 2.25 0.26 2.50
N LEU A 198 3.43 0.56 1.96
CA LEU A 198 4.19 1.77 2.30
C LEU A 198 3.34 3.03 2.08
N ALA A 199 2.74 3.17 0.90
CA ALA A 199 1.89 4.33 0.60
C ALA A 199 0.68 4.42 1.56
N GLN A 200 0.02 3.30 1.86
CA GLN A 200 -1.12 3.24 2.77
C GLN A 200 -0.75 3.71 4.17
N GLY A 201 0.32 3.13 4.77
CA GLY A 201 0.73 3.49 6.13
C GLY A 201 1.32 4.90 6.25
N LEU A 202 1.98 5.41 5.20
CA LEU A 202 2.47 6.78 5.21
C LEU A 202 1.31 7.80 5.13
N VAL A 203 0.28 7.51 4.33
CA VAL A 203 -0.92 8.37 4.24
C VAL A 203 -1.73 8.34 5.54
N SER A 204 -1.88 7.17 6.17
CA SER A 204 -2.58 7.08 7.46
C SER A 204 -1.84 7.84 8.57
N ALA A 205 -0.52 7.70 8.63
CA ALA A 205 0.35 8.43 9.55
C ALA A 205 0.26 9.94 9.34
N ASP A 206 0.28 10.43 8.10
CA ASP A 206 0.09 11.85 7.78
C ASP A 206 -1.29 12.35 8.21
N SER A 207 -2.35 11.56 7.93
CA SER A 207 -3.73 11.87 8.33
C SER A 207 -3.84 12.05 9.85
N LEU A 208 -3.29 11.13 10.65
CA LEU A 208 -3.26 11.25 12.11
C LEU A 208 -2.44 12.44 12.62
N ARG A 209 -1.53 13.00 11.82
CA ARG A 209 -0.75 14.18 12.23
C ARG A 209 -1.42 15.49 11.85
N ARG A 210 -2.08 15.56 10.69
CA ARG A 210 -2.65 16.81 10.16
C ARG A 210 -4.13 16.98 10.44
N ASP A 211 -4.89 15.91 10.41
CA ASP A 211 -6.35 15.94 10.50
C ASP A 211 -6.78 15.77 11.98
N GLU A 212 -7.33 16.84 12.55
CA GLU A 212 -7.88 16.81 13.91
C GLU A 212 -9.08 15.87 14.03
N GLN A 213 -9.90 15.77 12.99
CA GLN A 213 -11.02 14.83 12.95
C GLN A 213 -10.51 13.39 12.92
N ALA A 214 -9.47 13.10 12.13
CA ALA A 214 -8.85 11.76 12.10
C ALA A 214 -8.35 11.36 13.49
N ARG A 215 -7.67 12.26 14.21
CA ARG A 215 -7.20 12.02 15.58
C ARG A 215 -8.35 11.75 16.53
N ARG A 216 -9.40 12.57 16.52
CA ARG A 216 -10.56 12.41 17.40
C ARG A 216 -11.25 11.07 17.18
N GLU A 217 -11.56 10.74 15.94
CA GLU A 217 -12.23 9.49 15.57
C GLU A 217 -11.37 8.26 15.87
N PHE A 218 -10.04 8.36 15.69
CA PHE A 218 -9.11 7.32 16.09
C PHE A 218 -9.12 7.11 17.61
N GLN A 219 -9.04 8.19 18.39
CA GLN A 219 -9.13 8.13 19.86
C GLN A 219 -10.44 7.51 20.32
N GLU A 220 -11.58 7.92 19.74
CA GLU A 220 -12.89 7.35 20.07
C GLU A 220 -12.96 5.85 19.81
N ARG A 221 -12.36 5.37 18.71
CA ARG A 221 -12.24 3.93 18.44
C ARG A 221 -11.39 3.22 19.47
N LEU A 222 -10.24 3.78 19.85
CA LEU A 222 -9.39 3.21 20.88
C LEU A 222 -10.11 3.12 22.22
N ARG A 223 -10.85 4.16 22.63
CA ARG A 223 -11.68 4.15 23.85
C ARG A 223 -12.73 3.04 23.80
N GLY A 224 -13.41 2.88 22.66
CA GLY A 224 -14.43 1.84 22.48
C GLY A 224 -13.88 0.42 22.54
N LEU A 225 -12.63 0.20 22.11
CA LEU A 225 -11.99 -1.12 22.10
C LEU A 225 -11.32 -1.48 23.43
N THR A 226 -10.75 -0.49 24.12
CA THR A 226 -9.97 -0.72 25.36
C THR A 226 -10.78 -0.47 26.64
N GLY A 227 -11.83 0.34 26.58
CA GLY A 227 -12.52 0.87 27.76
C GLY A 227 -11.71 1.93 28.52
N ASP A 228 -10.52 2.31 28.05
CA ASP A 228 -9.73 3.41 28.61
C ASP A 228 -10.37 4.75 28.23
N ALA A 229 -10.63 5.60 29.23
CA ALA A 229 -11.22 6.91 29.03
C ALA A 229 -10.24 7.91 28.39
N GLU A 230 -8.93 7.73 28.56
CA GLU A 230 -7.95 8.67 28.00
C GLU A 230 -7.89 8.55 26.48
N GLY A 231 -7.98 7.32 25.94
CA GLY A 231 -7.90 7.07 24.50
C GLY A 231 -6.51 7.43 23.96
N ARG A 232 -5.46 7.01 24.66
CA ARG A 232 -4.07 7.34 24.30
C ARG A 232 -3.77 6.90 22.87
N SER A 233 -3.42 7.87 22.04
CA SER A 233 -3.16 7.71 20.59
C SER A 233 -1.75 8.16 20.22
N ASP A 234 -0.83 8.15 21.20
CA ASP A 234 0.56 8.50 21.00
C ASP A 234 1.35 7.32 20.41
N TRP A 235 2.20 7.64 19.44
CA TRP A 235 3.07 6.69 18.76
C TRP A 235 4.29 7.44 18.23
N LYS A 236 5.39 6.70 18.05
CA LYS A 236 6.71 7.24 17.70
C LYS A 236 7.29 6.62 16.43
N GLN A 237 6.69 5.55 15.92
CA GLN A 237 7.17 4.88 14.71
C GLN A 237 6.02 4.34 13.86
N VAL A 238 6.19 4.37 12.54
CA VAL A 238 5.39 3.56 11.61
C VAL A 238 6.21 2.33 11.24
N ILE A 239 5.66 1.14 11.43
CA ILE A 239 6.37 -0.13 11.20
C ILE A 239 5.66 -0.89 10.10
N PHE A 240 6.41 -1.28 9.07
CA PHE A 240 5.92 -2.07 7.95
C PHE A 240 6.45 -3.50 8.04
N GLY A 241 5.60 -4.43 8.45
CA GLY A 241 5.86 -5.87 8.45
C GLY A 241 5.58 -6.50 7.08
N LEU A 242 6.64 -6.97 6.41
CA LEU A 242 6.56 -7.58 5.10
C LEU A 242 6.74 -9.10 5.22
N ALA A 243 5.63 -9.83 5.19
CA ALA A 243 5.64 -11.29 5.28
C ALA A 243 5.92 -11.92 3.93
N ARG A 244 7.12 -12.51 3.77
CA ARG A 244 7.57 -13.13 2.52
C ARG A 244 8.74 -14.11 2.73
N PRO A 245 9.00 -15.05 1.80
CA PRO A 245 10.09 -16.02 1.95
C PRO A 245 11.50 -15.42 1.91
N ARG A 246 11.70 -14.35 1.14
CA ARG A 246 13.00 -13.68 1.00
C ARG A 246 12.93 -12.22 1.43
N PRO A 247 13.97 -11.68 2.08
CA PRO A 247 14.02 -10.26 2.42
C PRO A 247 13.83 -9.37 1.19
N ILE A 248 13.28 -8.17 1.41
CA ILE A 248 13.32 -7.09 0.43
C ILE A 248 14.46 -6.13 0.76
N ASP A 249 15.08 -5.59 -0.27
CA ASP A 249 16.05 -4.51 -0.13
C ASP A 249 15.52 -3.21 -0.74
N ALA A 250 16.19 -2.11 -0.41
CA ALA A 250 15.93 -0.80 -0.99
C ALA A 250 15.95 -0.85 -2.53
N ALA A 251 16.86 -1.63 -3.13
CA ALA A 251 17.08 -1.67 -4.58
C ALA A 251 15.85 -2.16 -5.36
N SER A 252 15.07 -3.07 -4.77
CA SER A 252 13.89 -3.68 -5.40
C SER A 252 12.61 -2.82 -5.43
N LEU A 253 12.63 -1.64 -4.79
CA LEU A 253 11.52 -0.67 -4.85
C LEU A 253 11.57 0.15 -6.15
N PHE A 254 10.40 0.53 -6.66
CA PHE A 254 10.30 1.47 -7.78
C PHE A 254 10.84 2.85 -7.38
N SER A 255 11.54 3.53 -8.29
CA SER A 255 12.13 4.86 -8.14
C SER A 255 11.13 5.90 -7.63
N PHE A 256 9.89 5.94 -8.11
CA PHE A 256 8.88 6.86 -7.54
C PHE A 256 8.44 6.46 -6.14
N SER A 257 8.28 5.17 -5.87
CA SER A 257 7.98 4.68 -4.52
C SER A 257 9.08 5.06 -3.54
N LYS A 258 10.35 5.00 -3.97
CA LYS A 258 11.50 5.50 -3.20
C LYS A 258 11.42 7.00 -2.95
N VAL A 259 11.15 7.80 -3.98
CA VAL A 259 11.02 9.26 -3.85
C VAL A 259 9.89 9.63 -2.89
N ASN A 260 8.72 8.99 -2.99
CA ASN A 260 7.61 9.24 -2.09
C ASN A 260 7.93 8.79 -0.66
N LEU A 261 8.50 7.59 -0.49
CA LEU A 261 8.95 7.07 0.80
C LEU A 261 9.89 8.07 1.48
N VAL A 262 10.95 8.53 0.80
CA VAL A 262 11.91 9.49 1.37
C VAL A 262 11.23 10.79 1.80
N ARG A 263 10.36 11.37 0.95
CA ARG A 263 9.65 12.61 1.27
C ARG A 263 8.78 12.47 2.51
N GLN A 264 8.00 11.40 2.58
CA GLN A 264 7.10 11.15 3.70
C GLN A 264 7.85 10.81 4.98
N VAL A 265 8.91 10.00 4.90
CA VAL A 265 9.78 9.68 6.04
C VAL A 265 10.42 10.97 6.59
N GLN A 266 10.98 11.83 5.74
CA GLN A 266 11.55 13.10 6.17
C GLN A 266 10.51 14.00 6.84
N TYR A 267 9.30 14.03 6.30
CA TYR A 267 8.19 14.77 6.90
C TYR A 267 7.78 14.22 8.26
N LEU A 268 7.58 12.90 8.40
CA LEU A 268 7.26 12.25 9.67
C LEU A 268 8.36 12.46 10.72
N ARG A 269 9.64 12.39 10.30
CA ARG A 269 10.78 12.68 11.19
C ARG A 269 10.78 14.10 11.74
N SER A 270 10.18 15.07 11.03
CA SER A 270 9.99 16.43 11.57
C SER A 270 9.04 16.49 12.78
N PHE A 271 8.20 15.46 12.96
CA PHE A 271 7.35 15.25 14.12
C PHE A 271 7.94 14.24 15.13
N ALA A 272 9.24 13.94 15.04
CA ALA A 272 9.93 12.92 15.84
C ALA A 272 9.31 11.51 15.70
N ILE A 273 8.82 11.20 14.50
CA ILE A 273 8.29 9.89 14.13
C ILE A 273 9.26 9.25 13.15
N ASP A 274 9.69 8.02 13.43
CA ASP A 274 10.52 7.29 12.49
C ASP A 274 9.72 6.23 11.71
N VAL A 275 10.34 5.64 10.70
CA VAL A 275 9.76 4.55 9.91
C VAL A 275 10.72 3.36 9.93
N ALA A 276 10.19 2.16 10.17
CA ALA A 276 10.95 0.92 10.07
C ALA A 276 10.26 -0.05 9.11
N ILE A 277 11.06 -0.80 8.36
CA ILE A 277 10.59 -1.86 7.46
C ILE A 277 11.17 -3.17 7.96
N VAL A 278 10.30 -4.09 8.34
CA VAL A 278 10.66 -5.36 8.98
C VAL A 278 10.30 -6.50 8.04
N HIS A 279 11.28 -7.33 7.71
CA HIS A 279 11.02 -8.61 7.05
C HIS A 279 10.45 -9.59 8.06
N ILE A 280 9.27 -10.13 7.77
CA ILE A 280 8.67 -11.22 8.56
C ILE A 280 8.90 -12.52 7.77
N PRO A 281 9.72 -13.44 8.27
CA PRO A 281 9.92 -14.73 7.62
C PRO A 281 8.60 -15.50 7.51
N ARG A 282 8.34 -16.06 6.33
CA ARG A 282 7.23 -16.99 6.07
C ARG A 282 7.82 -18.37 5.78
N SER A 283 7.36 -19.40 6.49
CA SER A 283 7.64 -20.79 6.14
C SER A 283 6.97 -21.14 4.81
N GLU A 284 7.70 -21.78 3.89
CA GLU A 284 7.09 -22.39 2.70
C GLU A 284 6.70 -23.84 3.03
N GLY A 285 5.44 -24.07 3.45
CA GLY A 285 4.86 -25.42 3.55
C GLY A 285 5.39 -26.30 4.70
N PRO A 286 4.77 -27.49 4.92
CA PRO A 286 4.78 -28.15 6.21
C PRO A 286 6.16 -28.69 6.59
N ALA A 287 6.35 -28.79 7.90
CA ALA A 287 7.56 -29.26 8.58
C ALA A 287 8.17 -30.52 7.94
N PRO A 288 9.49 -30.72 8.05
CA PRO A 288 10.10 -31.99 7.65
C PRO A 288 9.41 -33.12 8.40
N ASP A 289 8.78 -34.03 7.65
CA ASP A 289 8.26 -35.27 8.20
C ASP A 289 9.37 -35.96 8.98
N GLY A 290 9.10 -36.20 10.26
CA GLY A 290 10.04 -36.86 11.14
C GLY A 290 10.40 -38.26 10.64
N SER A 291 11.70 -38.54 10.56
CA SER A 291 12.33 -39.84 10.84
C SER A 291 13.81 -39.62 11.09
#